data_AF-A0A1M7DIP7-F1
#
_entry.id   AF-A0A1M7DIP7-F1
#
_cell.length_a   1.000
_cell.length_b   1.000
_cell.length_c   1.000
_cell.angle_alpha   90.00
_cell.angle_beta   90.00
_cell.angle_gamma   90.00
#
_symmetry.space_group_name_H-M   'P 1'
#
loop_
_entity.id
_entity.type
_entity.pdbx_description
1 polymer ?
#
loop_
_entity_poly.entity_id
_entity_poly.type
_entity_poly.pdbx_seq_one_letter_code
_entity_poly.pdbx_strand_id
1 'polypeptide(L)'
;MSVLGRSESTCRNYGQHVAAMALHFGKIPTELDIEQVQEYLFMLQKRSKTPSQTYFKHCVYGLRFLLKSEGLPYEFLHLPSIKHD
;
A
#
# COMPACT_ATOMS: atom_id res chain seq x y z
N MET A 1 3.18 -18.91 -11.54
CA MET A 1 2.21 -17.97 -12.12
C MET A 1 2.57 -16.56 -11.70
N SER A 2 2.54 -15.59 -12.63
CA SER A 2 2.82 -14.18 -12.33
C SER A 2 1.51 -13.41 -12.33
N VAL A 3 1.17 -12.73 -11.23
CA VAL A 3 0.02 -11.81 -11.21
C VAL A 3 0.51 -10.47 -11.74
N LEU A 4 -0.10 -9.99 -12.84
CA LEU A 4 0.21 -8.70 -13.48
C LEU A 4 1.70 -8.49 -13.86
N GLY A 5 2.42 -9.56 -14.20
CA GLY A 5 3.83 -9.48 -14.59
C GLY A 5 4.83 -9.34 -13.43
N ARG A 6 4.39 -9.55 -12.18
CA ARG A 6 5.27 -9.57 -10.99
C ARG A 6 5.50 -10.98 -10.45
N SER A 7 6.62 -11.18 -9.74
CA SER A 7 6.89 -12.44 -9.05
C SER A 7 5.87 -12.70 -7.94
N GLU A 8 5.65 -13.97 -7.62
CA GLU A 8 4.75 -14.39 -6.54
C GLU A 8 5.16 -13.79 -5.18
N SER A 9 6.46 -13.75 -4.90
CA SER A 9 7.00 -13.13 -3.68
C SER A 9 6.65 -11.65 -3.59
N THR A 10 6.66 -10.92 -4.71
CA THR A 10 6.29 -9.51 -4.74
C THR A 10 4.81 -9.32 -4.46
N CYS A 11 3.96 -10.14 -5.08
CA CYS A 11 2.51 -10.11 -4.84
C CYS A 11 2.19 -10.42 -3.38
N ARG A 12 2.86 -11.43 -2.80
CA ARG A 12 2.70 -11.79 -1.39
C ARG A 12 3.12 -10.65 -0.47
N ASN A 13 4.26 -10.01 -0.72
CA ASN A 13 4.72 -8.88 0.09
C ASN A 13 3.75 -7.70 0.01
N TYR A 14 3.28 -7.36 -1.18
CA TYR A 14 2.25 -6.32 -1.37
C TYR A 14 0.97 -6.64 -0.60
N GLY A 15 0.48 -7.87 -0.72
CA GLY A 15 -0.69 -8.34 0.02
C GLY A 15 -0.51 -8.26 1.53
N GLN A 16 0.67 -8.61 2.06
CA GLN A 16 0.97 -8.53 3.49
C GLN A 16 0.90 -7.10 4.02
N HIS A 17 1.43 -6.11 3.29
CA HIS A 17 1.37 -4.71 3.73
C HIS A 17 -0.06 -4.14 3.68
N VAL A 18 -0.80 -4.47 2.62
CA VAL A 18 -2.20 -4.05 2.48
C VAL A 18 -3.07 -4.71 3.56
N ALA A 19 -2.83 -5.99 3.87
CA ALA A 19 -3.51 -6.70 4.94
C ALA A 19 -3.20 -6.10 6.32
N ALA A 20 -1.94 -5.70 6.57
CA ALA A 20 -1.57 -5.04 7.82
C ALA A 20 -2.31 -3.71 8.03
N MET A 21 -2.55 -2.95 6.94
CA MET A 21 -3.36 -1.74 6.97
C MET A 21 -4.85 -2.04 7.20
N ALA A 22 -5.39 -3.04 6.51
CA ALA A 22 -6.77 -3.50 6.72
C ALA A 22 -7.03 -3.92 8.17
N LEU A 23 -6.10 -4.70 8.75
CA LEU A 23 -6.15 -5.12 10.16
C LEU A 23 -6.03 -3.95 11.12
N HIS A 24 -5.32 -2.89 10.75
CA HIS A 24 -5.19 -1.69 11.60
C HIS A 24 -6.52 -0.96 11.77
N PHE A 25 -7.34 -0.89 10.73
CA PHE A 25 -8.65 -0.22 10.76
C PHE A 25 -9.83 -1.18 10.94
N GLY A 26 -9.61 -2.49 10.89
CA GLY A 26 -10.67 -3.51 10.93
C GLY A 26 -11.61 -3.44 9.71
N LYS A 27 -11.12 -2.93 8.58
CA LYS A 27 -11.90 -2.77 7.33
C LYS A 27 -11.22 -3.52 6.21
N ILE A 28 -11.99 -3.96 5.22
CA ILE A 28 -11.40 -4.49 3.99
C ILE A 28 -10.69 -3.34 3.24
N PRO A 29 -9.58 -3.62 2.53
CA PRO A 29 -8.78 -2.58 1.88
C PRO A 29 -9.55 -1.66 0.93
N THR A 30 -10.62 -2.16 0.32
CA THR A 30 -11.48 -1.45 -0.63
C THR A 30 -12.51 -0.53 0.03
N GLU A 31 -12.74 -0.67 1.34
CA GLU A 31 -13.62 0.20 2.14
C GLU A 31 -12.87 1.29 2.91
N LEU A 32 -11.54 1.34 2.75
CA LEU A 32 -10.72 2.36 3.37
C LEU A 32 -10.87 3.67 2.61
N ASP A 33 -11.17 4.73 3.37
CA ASP A 33 -11.18 6.08 2.83
C ASP A 33 -9.75 6.61 2.65
N ILE A 34 -9.62 7.61 1.80
CA ILE A 34 -8.37 8.29 1.46
C ILE A 34 -7.69 8.82 2.73
N GLU A 35 -8.46 9.43 3.62
CA GLU A 35 -7.94 9.96 4.89
C GLU A 35 -7.35 8.86 5.76
N GLN A 36 -8.00 7.69 5.85
CA GLN A 36 -7.51 6.55 6.63
C GLN A 36 -6.21 5.99 6.03
N VAL A 37 -6.14 5.88 4.71
CA VAL A 37 -4.92 5.45 4.02
C VAL A 37 -3.77 6.44 4.26
N GLN A 38 -4.04 7.75 4.17
CA GLN A 38 -3.04 8.78 4.42
C GLN A 38 -2.58 8.80 5.88
N GLU A 39 -3.49 8.67 6.84
CA GLU A 39 -3.18 8.60 8.26
C GLU A 39 -2.28 7.40 8.58
N TYR A 40 -2.57 6.23 8.00
CA TYR A 40 -1.75 5.04 8.17
C TYR A 40 -0.34 5.22 7.58
N LEU A 41 -0.24 5.76 6.37
CA LEU A 41 1.04 6.04 5.72
C LEU A 41 1.87 7.04 6.53
N PHE A 42 1.24 8.07 7.11
CA PHE A 42 1.88 9.04 7.99
C PHE A 42 2.35 8.42 9.31
N MET A 43 1.52 7.54 9.90
CA MET A 43 1.88 6.79 11.10
C MET A 43 3.09 5.89 10.85
N LEU A 44 3.13 5.17 9.72
CA LEU A 44 4.28 4.36 9.31
C LEU A 44 5.56 5.20 9.19
N GLN A 45 5.45 6.40 8.62
CA GLN A 45 6.58 7.32 8.48
C GLN A 45 7.10 7.78 9.85
N LYS A 46 6.20 8.06 10.81
CA LYS A 46 6.56 8.48 12.18
C LYS A 46 7.13 7.37 13.05
N ARG A 47 6.68 6.13 12.88
CA ARG A 47 7.10 4.99 13.74
C ARG A 47 8.55 4.56 13.53
N SER A 48 9.14 4.90 12.39
CA SER A 48 10.38 4.29 11.93
C SER A 48 11.57 5.25 12.16
N LYS A 49 12.43 4.94 13.15
CA LYS A 49 13.64 5.75 13.49
C LYS A 49 14.64 5.89 12.32
N THR A 50 14.76 4.83 11.53
CA THR A 50 15.18 4.89 10.13
C THR A 50 13.90 4.58 9.36
N PRO A 51 13.39 5.44 8.45
CA PRO A 51 12.30 5.01 7.60
C PRO A 51 12.83 3.78 6.90
N SER A 52 12.28 2.59 7.16
CA SER A 52 12.47 1.51 6.21
C SER A 52 11.70 1.98 4.98
N GLN A 53 12.35 2.81 4.17
CA GLN A 53 11.77 3.38 2.96
C GLN A 53 11.17 2.25 2.14
N THR A 54 11.80 1.07 2.21
CA THR A 54 11.31 -0.21 1.74
C THR A 54 9.90 -0.55 2.23
N TYR A 55 9.59 -0.55 3.54
CA TYR A 55 8.24 -0.89 4.04
C TYR A 55 7.19 0.12 3.56
N PHE A 56 7.48 1.42 3.65
CA PHE A 56 6.60 2.47 3.15
C PHE A 56 6.36 2.31 1.63
N LYS A 57 7.43 2.12 0.87
CA LYS A 57 7.37 1.89 -0.58
C LYS A 57 6.55 0.65 -0.91
N HIS A 58 6.73 -0.46 -0.21
CA HIS A 58 5.97 -1.68 -0.44
C HIS A 58 4.49 -1.52 -0.07
N CYS A 59 4.14 -0.76 0.97
CA CYS A 59 2.76 -0.45 1.30
C CYS A 59 2.11 0.37 0.17
N VAL A 60 2.77 1.45 -0.28
CA VAL A 60 2.28 2.28 -1.39
C VAL A 60 2.18 1.48 -2.68
N TYR A 61 3.18 0.66 -3.04
CA TYR A 61 3.10 -0.19 -4.24
C TYR A 61 2.03 -1.27 -4.13
N GLY A 62 1.80 -1.82 -2.93
CA GLY A 62 0.72 -2.77 -2.69
C GLY A 62 -0.65 -2.14 -2.87
N LEU A 63 -0.85 -0.90 -2.40
CA LEU A 63 -2.06 -0.12 -2.64
C LEU A 63 -2.28 0.18 -4.13
N ARG A 64 -1.22 0.58 -4.85
CA ARG A 64 -1.29 0.76 -6.31
C ARG A 64 -1.65 -0.52 -7.04
N PHE A 65 -1.10 -1.65 -6.58
CA PHE A 65 -1.39 -2.96 -7.13
C PHE A 65 -2.85 -3.36 -6.89
N LEU A 66 -3.37 -3.12 -5.68
CA LEU A 66 -4.78 -3.34 -5.33
C LEU A 66 -5.72 -2.49 -6.21
N LEU A 67 -5.46 -1.18 -6.34
CA LEU A 67 -6.29 -0.32 -7.20
C LEU A 67 -6.30 -0.83 -8.65
N LYS A 68 -5.14 -1.24 -9.15
CA LYS A 68 -5.02 -1.81 -10.51
C LYS A 68 -5.77 -3.15 -10.65
N SER A 69 -5.78 -4.00 -9.63
CA SER A 69 -6.51 -5.28 -9.69
C SER A 69 -8.02 -5.09 -9.62
N GLU A 70 -8.49 -4.09 -8.88
CA GLU A 70 -9.91 -3.74 -8.76
C GLU A 70 -10.42 -2.86 -9.92
N GLY A 71 -9.53 -2.41 -10.83
CA GLY A 71 -9.89 -1.50 -11.92
C GLY A 71 -10.21 -0.07 -11.46
N LEU A 72 -9.79 0.30 -10.26
CA LEU A 72 -10.00 1.62 -9.68
C LEU A 72 -8.96 2.63 -10.19
N PRO A 73 -9.35 3.90 -10.39
CA PRO A 73 -8.42 4.93 -10.82
C PRO A 73 -7.35 5.19 -9.75
N TYR A 74 -6.14 5.51 -10.19
CA TYR A 74 -5.01 5.80 -9.28
C TYR A 74 -5.30 6.98 -8.33
N GLU A 75 -6.11 7.93 -8.79
CA GLU A 75 -6.55 9.10 -8.02
C GLU A 75 -7.44 8.72 -6.82
N PHE A 76 -8.02 7.52 -6.81
CA PHE A 76 -8.94 7.05 -5.78
C PHE A 76 -8.36 7.11 -4.37
N LEU A 77 -7.03 6.96 -4.20
CA LEU A 77 -6.38 7.02 -2.88
C LEU A 77 -5.37 8.18 -2.74
N HIS A 78 -5.24 9.06 -3.74
CA HIS A 78 -4.25 10.16 -3.75
C HIS A 78 -2.86 9.74 -3.17
N LEU A 79 -2.35 8.58 -3.60
CA LEU A 79 -1.15 7.99 -3.00
C LEU A 79 0.09 8.86 -3.25
N PRO A 80 0.99 8.96 -2.26
CA PRO A 80 2.18 9.79 -2.38
C PRO A 80 3.06 9.34 -3.55
N SER A 81 3.68 10.32 -4.21
CA SER A 81 4.70 10.05 -5.22
C SER A 81 5.98 9.60 -4.53
N ILE A 82 6.41 8.37 -4.81
CA ILE A 82 7.72 7.89 -4.38
C ILE A 82 8.72 8.41 -5.41
N LYS A 83 9.54 9.40 -5.02
CA LYS A 83 10.69 9.80 -5.82
C LYS A 83 11.65 8.61 -5.92
N HIS A 84 12.06 8.27 -7.14
CA HIS A 84 13.27 7.50 -7.35
C HIS A 84 14.43 8.47 -7.13
N ASP A 85 15.22 8.24 -6.08
CA ASP A 85 16.61 8.67 -6.02
C ASP A 85 17.44 7.61 -6.76
#